data_AF-A0A930H563-F1
#
_entry.id   AF-A0A930H563-F1
#
_cell.length_a   1.000
_cell.length_b   1.000
_cell.length_c   1.000
_cell.angle_alpha   90.00
_cell.angle_beta   90.00
_cell.angle_gamma   90.00
#
_symmetry.space_group_name_H-M   'P 1'
#
loop_
_entity.id
_entity.type
_entity.pdbx_description
1 polymer ?
#
loop_
_entity_poly.entity_id
_entity_poly.type
_entity_poly.pdbx_seq_one_letter_code
_entity_poly.pdbx_strand_id
1 'polypeptide(L)'
;MEIVKEAERIVENLQKTKGPALNGKQNHSRNSLFFDLCLYTVLYGMAYLLKEKGYAVLSFFCFLILSLYLFLREREREGSSVTLPGLFALGLLLGEGVATLQLSKLSSPWTIHTWLSFYLAYLLFYLGYHGRTYLSEFAASRSLKNTKIFSEEVKKVDLSDKKYRWNFTEGQFLKLCILGLLLISYFSFAIEALALGYIPLFTEHTPHAYSYFHLKGLHYFTTLFVLVPMLLPFLYQKEGSLKLFSGISLFLALLLPILLVSRFQLLFSLFLFVFSALYQGLRIR
;
A
#
# COMPACT_ATOMS: atom_id res chain seq x y z
N MET A 1 24.85 -44.48 15.24
CA MET A 1 24.31 -44.43 13.86
C MET A 1 22.81 -44.69 13.82
N GLU A 2 22.29 -45.62 14.64
CA GLU A 2 20.83 -45.89 14.74
C GLU A 2 20.01 -44.72 15.30
N ILE A 3 20.51 -44.02 16.31
CA ILE A 3 19.80 -42.88 16.94
C ILE A 3 19.54 -41.74 15.94
N VAL A 4 20.47 -41.52 15.00
CA VAL A 4 20.34 -40.49 13.96
C VAL A 4 19.27 -40.89 12.94
N LYS A 5 19.24 -42.16 12.52
CA LYS A 5 18.21 -42.68 11.62
C LYS A 5 16.81 -42.64 12.23
N GLU A 6 16.71 -42.90 13.54
CA GLU A 6 15.42 -42.85 14.23
C GLU A 6 14.93 -41.40 14.38
N ALA A 7 15.84 -40.44 14.66
CA ALA A 7 15.51 -39.02 14.69
C ALA A 7 15.04 -38.48 13.34
N GLU A 8 15.70 -38.87 12.23
CA GLU A 8 15.28 -38.50 10.87
C GLU A 8 13.87 -39.04 10.54
N ARG A 9 13.60 -40.29 10.92
CA ARG A 9 12.30 -40.95 10.71
C ARG A 9 11.17 -40.29 11.50
N ILE A 10 11.46 -39.82 12.72
CA ILE A 10 10.51 -39.07 13.55
C ILE A 10 10.22 -37.69 12.95
N VAL A 11 11.24 -36.98 12.46
CA VAL A 11 11.08 -35.66 11.80
C VAL A 11 10.26 -35.80 10.52
N GLU A 12 10.53 -36.82 9.71
CA GLU A 12 9.79 -37.10 8.48
C GLU A 12 8.31 -37.38 8.75
N ASN A 13 8.00 -38.20 9.76
CA ASN A 13 6.62 -38.49 10.17
C ASN A 13 5.90 -37.25 10.74
N LEU A 14 6.60 -36.39 11.46
CA LEU A 14 6.06 -35.11 11.97
C LEU A 14 5.80 -34.11 10.85
N GLN A 15 6.65 -34.06 9.82
CA GLN A 15 6.42 -33.23 8.63
C GLN A 15 5.24 -33.73 7.80
N LYS A 16 5.11 -35.05 7.65
CA LYS A 16 4.03 -35.71 6.89
C LYS A 16 2.65 -35.56 7.55
N THR A 17 2.60 -35.44 8.88
CA THR A 17 1.36 -35.22 9.64
C THR A 17 1.01 -33.73 9.78
N LYS A 18 1.99 -32.83 9.97
CA LYS A 18 1.74 -31.38 10.09
C LYS A 18 1.48 -30.68 8.76
N GLY A 19 2.10 -31.15 7.66
CA GLY A 19 1.93 -30.61 6.32
C GLY A 19 0.47 -30.51 5.86
N PRO A 20 -0.32 -31.60 5.85
CA PRO A 20 -1.71 -31.58 5.40
C PRO A 20 -2.63 -30.79 6.33
N ALA A 21 -2.36 -30.78 7.64
CA ALA A 21 -3.15 -30.01 8.62
C ALA A 21 -2.92 -28.49 8.52
N LEU A 22 -1.67 -28.05 8.32
CA LEU A 22 -1.37 -26.64 8.05
C LEU A 22 -1.95 -26.19 6.69
N ASN A 23 -1.80 -27.02 5.66
CA ASN A 23 -2.26 -26.71 4.32
C ASN A 23 -3.80 -26.65 4.25
N GLY A 24 -4.52 -27.51 4.98
CA GLY A 24 -5.97 -27.44 5.13
C GLY A 24 -6.46 -26.18 5.84
N LYS A 25 -5.78 -25.76 6.92
CA LYS A 25 -6.12 -24.54 7.68
C LYS A 25 -5.83 -23.26 6.87
N GLN A 26 -4.74 -23.25 6.10
CA GLN A 26 -4.35 -22.16 5.20
C GLN A 26 -5.33 -22.04 4.01
N ASN A 27 -5.74 -23.16 3.42
CA ASN A 27 -6.69 -23.17 2.31
C ASN A 27 -8.10 -22.73 2.73
N HIS A 28 -8.56 -23.13 3.93
CA HIS A 28 -9.83 -22.67 4.50
C HIS A 28 -9.83 -21.16 4.77
N SER A 29 -8.74 -20.63 5.35
CA SER A 29 -8.56 -19.19 5.56
C SER A 29 -8.62 -18.41 4.23
N ARG A 30 -7.94 -18.91 3.19
CA ARG A 30 -7.92 -18.26 1.86
C ARG A 30 -9.28 -18.20 1.19
N ASN A 31 -10.06 -19.27 1.26
CA ASN A 31 -11.42 -19.29 0.70
C ASN A 31 -12.33 -18.30 1.44
N SER A 32 -12.15 -18.16 2.76
CA SER A 32 -12.89 -17.19 3.56
C SER A 32 -12.56 -15.74 3.18
N LEU A 33 -11.28 -15.43 2.89
CA LEU A 33 -10.84 -14.08 2.49
C LEU A 33 -11.39 -13.69 1.11
N PHE A 34 -11.41 -14.66 0.18
CA PHE A 34 -11.96 -14.45 -1.16
C PHE A 34 -13.47 -14.25 -1.13
N PHE A 35 -14.18 -15.01 -0.29
CA PHE A 35 -15.61 -14.84 -0.08
C PHE A 35 -15.94 -13.43 0.43
N ASP A 36 -15.18 -12.91 1.39
CA ASP A 36 -15.43 -11.58 1.94
C ASP A 36 -15.15 -10.46 0.93
N LEU A 37 -14.12 -10.63 0.08
CA LEU A 37 -13.90 -9.72 -1.06
C LEU A 37 -15.05 -9.76 -2.06
N CYS A 38 -15.56 -10.95 -2.39
CA CYS A 38 -16.70 -11.08 -3.28
C CYS A 38 -17.94 -10.41 -2.69
N LEU A 39 -18.24 -10.67 -1.41
CA LEU A 39 -19.35 -10.03 -0.71
C LEU A 39 -19.20 -8.51 -0.68
N TYR A 40 -17.99 -8.01 -0.39
CA TYR A 40 -17.65 -6.60 -0.47
C TYR A 40 -17.97 -6.02 -1.85
N THR A 41 -17.51 -6.65 -2.94
CA THR A 41 -17.76 -6.16 -4.30
C THR A 41 -19.25 -6.12 -4.65
N VAL A 42 -20.00 -7.15 -4.26
CA VAL A 42 -21.44 -7.26 -4.57
C VAL A 42 -22.24 -6.24 -3.78
N LEU A 43 -22.03 -6.12 -2.47
CA LEU A 43 -22.75 -5.17 -1.63
C LEU A 43 -22.40 -3.72 -1.95
N TYR A 44 -21.12 -3.44 -2.28
CA TYR A 44 -20.70 -2.11 -2.74
C TYR A 44 -21.38 -1.72 -4.05
N GLY A 45 -21.37 -2.64 -5.04
CA GLY A 45 -22.05 -2.42 -6.32
C GLY A 45 -23.57 -2.24 -6.16
N MET A 46 -24.19 -3.01 -5.25
CA MET A 46 -25.60 -2.86 -4.91
C MET A 46 -25.89 -1.50 -4.29
N ALA A 47 -25.06 -1.04 -3.35
CA ALA A 47 -25.20 0.27 -2.71
C ALA A 47 -25.08 1.42 -3.73
N TYR A 48 -24.16 1.30 -4.68
CA TYR A 48 -24.02 2.24 -5.81
C TYR A 48 -25.30 2.30 -6.66
N LEU A 49 -25.81 1.15 -7.14
CA LEU A 49 -27.01 1.08 -7.96
C LEU A 49 -28.27 1.62 -7.23
N LEU A 50 -28.39 1.33 -5.94
CA LEU A 50 -29.47 1.84 -5.10
C LEU A 50 -29.43 3.36 -4.98
N LYS A 51 -28.22 3.94 -4.83
CA LYS A 51 -28.05 5.38 -4.74
C LYS A 51 -28.34 6.06 -6.08
N GLU A 52 -27.94 5.48 -7.21
CA GLU A 52 -28.30 6.00 -8.54
C GLU A 52 -29.82 6.01 -8.78
N LYS A 53 -30.54 5.02 -8.26
CA LYS A 53 -32.01 4.96 -8.33
C LYS A 53 -32.73 5.87 -7.32
N GLY A 54 -31.99 6.67 -6.53
CA GLY A 54 -32.54 7.60 -5.55
C GLY A 54 -32.84 6.99 -4.17
N TYR A 55 -32.57 5.71 -3.95
CA TYR A 55 -32.78 5.02 -2.67
C TYR A 55 -31.59 5.19 -1.73
N ALA A 56 -31.30 6.43 -1.34
CA ALA A 56 -30.14 6.78 -0.51
C ALA A 56 -30.13 6.07 0.86
N VAL A 57 -31.29 5.95 1.50
CA VAL A 57 -31.42 5.27 2.80
C VAL A 57 -31.12 3.77 2.69
N LEU A 58 -31.53 3.13 1.60
CA LEU A 58 -31.25 1.71 1.37
C LEU A 58 -29.75 1.48 1.11
N SER A 59 -29.12 2.38 0.37
CA SER A 59 -27.67 2.39 0.14
C SER A 59 -26.89 2.48 1.46
N PHE A 60 -27.30 3.37 2.37
CA PHE A 60 -26.74 3.45 3.73
C PHE A 60 -26.84 2.13 4.50
N PHE A 61 -28.01 1.48 4.49
CA PHE A 61 -28.18 0.21 5.19
C PHE A 61 -27.32 -0.91 4.58
N CYS A 62 -27.12 -0.94 3.26
CA CYS A 62 -26.18 -1.87 2.63
C CYS A 62 -24.75 -1.66 3.15
N PHE A 63 -24.29 -0.42 3.25
CA PHE A 63 -22.97 -0.10 3.80
C PHE A 63 -22.85 -0.43 5.29
N LEU A 64 -23.90 -0.17 6.07
CA LEU A 64 -23.93 -0.48 7.50
C LEU A 64 -23.83 -1.99 7.74
N ILE A 65 -24.59 -2.80 7.00
CA ILE A 65 -24.54 -4.26 7.09
C ILE A 65 -23.16 -4.78 6.67
N LEU A 66 -22.63 -4.30 5.55
CA LEU A 66 -21.32 -4.71 5.03
C LEU A 66 -20.19 -4.38 6.03
N SER A 67 -20.22 -3.17 6.58
CA SER A 67 -19.28 -2.66 7.56
C SER A 67 -19.26 -3.49 8.85
N LEU A 68 -20.44 -3.80 9.40
CA LEU A 68 -20.58 -4.65 10.59
C LEU A 68 -20.16 -6.09 10.32
N TYR A 69 -20.54 -6.65 9.17
CA TYR A 69 -20.14 -8.01 8.79
C TYR A 69 -18.62 -8.15 8.75
N LEU A 70 -17.92 -7.24 8.05
CA LEU A 70 -16.46 -7.28 7.93
C LEU A 70 -15.79 -7.09 9.29
N PHE A 71 -16.31 -6.21 10.15
CA PHE A 71 -15.80 -6.03 11.51
C PHE A 71 -15.90 -7.30 12.36
N LEU A 72 -17.07 -7.95 12.39
CA LEU A 72 -17.28 -9.18 13.16
C LEU A 72 -16.44 -10.33 12.62
N ARG A 73 -16.37 -10.46 11.30
CA ARG A 73 -15.58 -11.48 10.61
C ARG A 73 -14.08 -11.37 10.93
N GLU A 74 -13.54 -10.15 10.93
CA GLU A 74 -12.14 -9.93 11.29
C GLU A 74 -11.88 -10.18 12.78
N ARG A 75 -12.83 -9.82 13.64
CA ARG A 75 -12.77 -10.12 15.08
C ARG A 75 -12.66 -11.62 15.35
N GLU A 76 -13.42 -12.44 14.62
CA GLU A 76 -13.34 -13.91 14.70
C GLU A 76 -11.99 -14.45 14.21
N ARG A 77 -11.38 -13.81 13.19
CA ARG A 77 -10.10 -14.25 12.62
C ARG A 77 -8.91 -14.03 13.54
N GLU A 78 -8.80 -12.84 14.14
CA GLU A 78 -7.63 -12.48 14.94
C GLU A 78 -7.82 -12.80 16.43
N GLY A 79 -9.06 -13.08 16.87
CA GLY A 79 -9.38 -13.35 18.28
C GLY A 79 -9.15 -12.16 19.21
N SER A 80 -8.89 -10.97 18.65
CA SER A 80 -8.69 -9.72 19.38
C SER A 80 -9.93 -8.82 19.19
N SER A 81 -10.24 -7.99 20.18
CA SER A 81 -11.44 -7.13 20.11
C SER A 81 -11.26 -5.92 19.18
N VAL A 82 -10.05 -5.64 18.71
CA VAL A 82 -9.72 -4.44 17.93
C VAL A 82 -8.76 -4.80 16.80
N THR A 83 -9.33 -5.30 15.69
CA THR A 83 -8.56 -5.62 14.49
C THR A 83 -8.45 -4.39 13.60
N LEU A 84 -7.26 -4.13 13.06
CA LEU A 84 -7.02 -2.96 12.20
C LEU A 84 -7.92 -2.97 10.94
N PRO A 85 -8.10 -4.11 10.23
CA PRO A 85 -8.98 -4.14 9.05
C PRO A 85 -10.45 -4.05 9.39
N GLY A 86 -10.87 -4.62 10.52
CA GLY A 86 -12.22 -4.49 11.01
C GLY A 86 -12.55 -3.04 11.35
N LEU A 87 -11.68 -2.36 12.10
CA LEU A 87 -11.86 -0.93 12.43
C LEU A 87 -11.85 -0.05 11.18
N PHE A 88 -10.97 -0.32 10.22
CA PHE A 88 -10.89 0.44 8.99
C PHE A 88 -12.14 0.24 8.12
N ALA A 89 -12.62 -1.01 7.98
CA ALA A 89 -13.90 -1.31 7.33
C ALA A 89 -15.06 -0.60 8.04
N LEU A 90 -15.03 -0.59 9.38
CA LEU A 90 -16.06 0.05 10.18
C LEU A 90 -16.10 1.55 9.90
N GLY A 91 -14.99 2.25 10.08
CA GLY A 91 -14.91 3.70 9.88
C GLY A 91 -15.14 4.14 8.43
N LEU A 92 -14.47 3.49 7.47
CA LEU A 92 -14.51 3.90 6.07
C LEU A 92 -15.91 3.65 5.47
N LEU A 93 -16.43 2.42 5.55
CA LEU A 93 -17.69 2.06 4.89
C LEU A 93 -18.90 2.65 5.60
N LEU A 94 -18.86 2.79 6.93
CA LEU A 94 -19.92 3.49 7.66
C LEU A 94 -19.91 4.99 7.30
N GLY A 95 -18.72 5.59 7.21
CA GLY A 95 -18.56 6.98 6.78
C GLY A 95 -19.08 7.21 5.36
N GLU A 96 -18.78 6.29 4.44
CA GLU A 96 -19.33 6.30 3.08
C GLU A 96 -20.86 6.19 3.10
N GLY A 97 -21.41 5.23 3.85
CA GLY A 97 -22.84 5.08 4.02
C GLY A 97 -23.51 6.36 4.49
N VAL A 98 -23.00 7.00 5.55
CA VAL A 98 -23.55 8.27 6.06
C VAL A 98 -23.47 9.37 5.01
N ALA A 99 -22.38 9.44 4.27
CA ALA A 99 -22.21 10.43 3.22
C ALA A 99 -23.18 10.22 2.05
N THR A 100 -23.59 8.99 1.74
CA THR A 100 -24.63 8.72 0.74
C THR A 100 -26.01 9.27 1.13
N LEU A 101 -26.28 9.54 2.42
CA LEU A 101 -27.56 10.15 2.84
C LEU A 101 -27.68 11.61 2.41
N GLN A 102 -26.57 12.31 2.14
CA GLN A 102 -26.53 13.69 1.64
C GLN A 102 -27.47 14.63 2.41
N LEU A 103 -27.34 14.63 3.74
CA LEU A 103 -28.22 15.39 4.65
C LEU A 103 -28.14 16.92 4.49
N SER A 104 -27.17 17.43 3.72
CA SER A 104 -26.99 18.85 3.45
C SER A 104 -27.24 19.19 1.98
N LYS A 105 -27.93 20.30 1.74
CA LYS A 105 -28.19 20.85 0.39
C LYS A 105 -26.91 21.28 -0.35
N LEU A 106 -25.77 21.36 0.33
CA LEU A 106 -24.45 21.63 -0.27
C LEU A 106 -23.71 20.36 -0.72
N SER A 107 -24.23 19.16 -0.40
CA SER A 107 -23.59 17.90 -0.77
C SER A 107 -23.90 17.56 -2.23
N SER A 108 -22.86 17.58 -3.07
CA SER A 108 -22.97 17.20 -4.48
C SER A 108 -23.06 15.67 -4.66
N PRO A 109 -23.76 15.19 -5.71
CA PRO A 109 -23.78 13.78 -6.05
C PRO A 109 -22.36 13.31 -6.40
N TRP A 110 -22.04 12.10 -5.95
CA TRP A 110 -20.74 11.48 -6.21
C TRP A 110 -20.63 11.05 -7.67
N THR A 111 -19.48 11.34 -8.27
CA THR A 111 -19.14 10.85 -9.61
C THR A 111 -18.70 9.39 -9.55
N ILE A 112 -18.76 8.67 -10.66
CA ILE A 112 -18.25 7.29 -10.77
C ILE A 112 -16.79 7.17 -10.31
N HIS A 113 -15.96 8.20 -10.54
CA HIS A 113 -14.57 8.23 -10.08
C HIS A 113 -14.45 8.26 -8.55
N THR A 114 -15.36 8.96 -7.88
CA THR A 114 -15.42 9.05 -6.42
C THR A 114 -15.77 7.67 -5.83
N TRP A 115 -16.80 7.01 -6.38
CA TRP A 115 -17.15 5.64 -6.01
C TRP A 115 -16.00 4.66 -6.22
N LEU A 116 -15.33 4.74 -7.37
CA LEU A 116 -14.21 3.87 -7.68
C LEU A 116 -13.03 4.12 -6.74
N SER A 117 -12.73 5.38 -6.40
CA SER A 117 -11.66 5.73 -5.46
C SER A 117 -11.91 5.14 -4.06
N PHE A 118 -13.12 5.26 -3.54
CA PHE A 118 -13.48 4.71 -2.23
C PHE A 118 -13.47 3.18 -2.24
N TYR A 119 -14.04 2.59 -3.29
CA TYR A 119 -13.99 1.15 -3.51
C TYR A 119 -12.55 0.61 -3.49
N LEU A 120 -11.66 1.29 -4.23
CA LEU A 120 -10.27 0.91 -4.38
C LEU A 120 -9.46 1.15 -3.09
N ALA A 121 -9.80 2.17 -2.30
CA ALA A 121 -9.14 2.45 -1.03
C ALA A 121 -9.27 1.28 -0.05
N TYR A 122 -10.48 0.74 0.15
CA TYR A 122 -10.67 -0.43 0.99
C TYR A 122 -10.06 -1.69 0.38
N LEU A 123 -10.24 -1.90 -0.93
CA LEU A 123 -9.71 -3.07 -1.63
C LEU A 123 -8.17 -3.15 -1.51
N LEU A 124 -7.47 -2.04 -1.76
CA LEU A 124 -6.01 -1.99 -1.66
C LEU A 124 -5.54 -2.15 -0.21
N PHE A 125 -6.27 -1.60 0.75
CA PHE A 125 -5.97 -1.79 2.16
C PHE A 125 -6.11 -3.27 2.57
N TYR A 126 -7.23 -3.91 2.22
CA TYR A 126 -7.50 -5.32 2.54
C TYR A 126 -6.49 -6.25 1.85
N LEU A 127 -6.20 -6.00 0.57
CA LEU A 127 -5.15 -6.69 -0.16
C LEU A 127 -3.77 -6.39 0.40
N GLY A 128 -3.47 -5.21 0.92
CA GLY A 128 -2.18 -4.88 1.54
C GLY A 128 -1.99 -5.63 2.86
N TYR A 129 -3.02 -5.65 3.68
CA TYR A 129 -3.01 -6.29 4.99
C TYR A 129 -2.90 -7.82 4.88
N HIS A 130 -3.74 -8.45 4.07
CA HIS A 130 -3.71 -9.90 3.83
C HIS A 130 -2.75 -10.31 2.69
N GLY A 131 -2.20 -9.34 1.95
CA GLY A 131 -1.36 -9.58 0.77
C GLY A 131 0.01 -10.14 1.07
N ARG A 132 0.51 -10.04 2.31
CA ARG A 132 1.75 -10.74 2.69
C ARG A 132 1.64 -12.26 2.42
N THR A 133 0.46 -12.83 2.62
CA THR A 133 0.16 -14.23 2.29
C THR A 133 -0.03 -14.48 0.79
N TYR A 134 -0.67 -13.57 0.04
CA TYR A 134 -0.89 -13.75 -1.40
C TYR A 134 0.35 -13.43 -2.28
N LEU A 135 1.10 -12.38 -1.95
CA LEU A 135 2.26 -11.91 -2.70
C LEU A 135 3.46 -12.86 -2.57
N SER A 136 3.62 -13.48 -1.40
CA SER A 136 4.66 -14.50 -1.17
C SER A 136 4.44 -15.75 -2.03
N GLU A 137 3.18 -16.17 -2.22
CA GLU A 137 2.82 -17.29 -3.11
C GLU A 137 2.88 -16.92 -4.60
N PHE A 138 2.52 -15.69 -4.99
CA PHE A 138 2.65 -15.24 -6.38
C PHE A 138 4.12 -15.12 -6.80
N ALA A 139 4.98 -14.62 -5.89
CA ALA A 139 6.43 -14.62 -6.07
C ALA A 139 6.99 -16.06 -6.13
N ALA A 140 6.54 -16.95 -5.25
CA ALA A 140 6.93 -18.36 -5.27
C ALA A 140 6.46 -19.08 -6.56
N SER A 141 5.27 -18.77 -7.07
CA SER A 141 4.70 -19.36 -8.28
C SER A 141 5.38 -18.86 -9.56
N ARG A 142 5.80 -17.59 -9.60
CA ARG A 142 6.67 -17.06 -10.68
C ARG A 142 8.06 -17.69 -10.64
N SER A 143 8.61 -17.90 -9.44
CA SER A 143 9.88 -18.61 -9.29
C SER A 143 9.78 -20.05 -9.79
N LEU A 144 8.71 -20.77 -9.44
CA LEU A 144 8.45 -22.14 -9.91
C LEU A 144 8.27 -22.22 -11.45
N LYS A 145 7.64 -21.21 -12.06
CA LYS A 145 7.46 -21.13 -13.52
C LYS A 145 8.78 -20.86 -14.25
N ASN A 146 9.65 -20.00 -13.70
CA ASN A 146 11.00 -19.79 -14.22
C ASN A 146 11.91 -21.01 -14.00
N THR A 147 11.76 -21.71 -12.88
CA THR A 147 12.50 -22.96 -12.60
C THR A 147 12.06 -24.09 -13.51
N LYS A 148 10.78 -24.21 -13.89
CA LYS A 148 10.34 -25.24 -14.86
C LYS A 148 10.92 -25.05 -16.27
N ILE A 149 11.15 -23.82 -16.71
CA ILE A 149 11.81 -23.55 -18.01
C ILE A 149 13.32 -23.86 -17.91
N PHE A 150 13.92 -23.71 -16.72
CA PHE A 150 15.34 -24.01 -16.48
C PHE A 150 15.60 -25.48 -16.06
N SER A 151 14.55 -26.27 -15.79
CA SER A 151 14.65 -27.62 -15.21
C SER A 151 14.88 -28.73 -16.25
N GLU A 152 14.91 -28.42 -17.55
CA GLU A 152 15.35 -29.40 -18.56
C GLU A 152 16.88 -29.50 -18.68
N GLU A 153 17.66 -28.48 -18.27
CA GLU A 153 19.11 -28.49 -18.50
C GLU A 153 19.99 -28.75 -17.28
N VAL A 154 19.51 -28.61 -16.04
CA VAL A 154 20.40 -28.75 -14.86
C VAL A 154 19.84 -29.74 -13.85
N LYS A 155 19.90 -31.02 -14.22
CA LYS A 155 19.91 -32.14 -13.27
C LYS A 155 21.30 -32.17 -12.61
N LYS A 156 21.34 -32.01 -11.28
CA LYS A 156 22.50 -31.99 -10.36
C LYS A 156 23.01 -30.58 -10.01
N VAL A 157 22.45 -29.97 -8.97
CA VAL A 157 23.17 -29.33 -7.85
C VAL A 157 22.16 -29.22 -6.70
N ASP A 158 22.63 -29.50 -5.48
CA ASP A 158 21.87 -29.79 -4.26
C ASP A 158 20.65 -28.93 -3.94
N LEU A 159 19.59 -29.64 -3.54
CA LEU A 159 18.34 -29.13 -3.01
C LEU A 159 18.52 -28.73 -1.53
N SER A 160 19.30 -27.68 -1.27
CA SER A 160 19.35 -27.03 0.05
C SER A 160 18.38 -25.85 0.07
N ASP A 161 17.19 -26.11 0.60
CA ASP A 161 16.37 -25.22 1.43
C ASP A 161 16.50 -23.69 1.19
N LYS A 162 16.23 -23.24 -0.05
CA LYS A 162 16.05 -21.80 -0.32
C LYS A 162 14.58 -21.43 -0.15
N LYS A 163 14.18 -21.34 1.12
CA LYS A 163 13.12 -20.43 1.56
C LYS A 163 13.41 -19.07 0.91
N TYR A 164 12.55 -18.60 0.00
CA TYR A 164 12.59 -17.24 -0.55
C TYR A 164 12.24 -16.23 0.55
N ARG A 165 13.12 -16.13 1.56
CA ARG A 165 13.25 -14.98 2.44
C ARG A 165 13.77 -13.88 1.53
N TRP A 166 12.93 -12.91 1.20
CA TRP A 166 13.40 -11.59 0.84
C TRP A 166 14.23 -11.09 2.04
N ASN A 167 15.54 -11.35 2.04
CA ASN A 167 16.47 -10.77 3.00
C ASN A 167 16.74 -9.30 2.59
N PHE A 168 15.68 -8.51 2.42
CA PHE A 168 15.83 -7.07 2.41
C PHE A 168 16.07 -6.66 3.86
N THR A 169 17.26 -6.13 4.15
CA THR A 169 17.45 -5.41 5.41
C THR A 169 16.42 -4.27 5.43
N GLU A 170 15.80 -3.97 6.58
CA GLU A 170 14.75 -2.94 6.67
C GLU A 170 15.15 -1.60 6.01
N GLY A 171 16.45 -1.24 6.07
CA GLY A 171 17.01 -0.09 5.37
C GLY A 171 17.01 -0.18 3.83
N GLN A 172 17.22 -1.37 3.25
CA GLN A 172 17.15 -1.57 1.79
C GLN A 172 15.71 -1.42 1.28
N PHE A 173 14.71 -1.85 2.06
CA PHE A 173 13.30 -1.69 1.70
C PHE A 173 12.91 -0.21 1.72
N LEU A 174 13.38 0.51 2.73
CA LEU A 174 13.17 1.94 2.85
C LEU A 174 13.83 2.72 1.69
N LYS A 175 15.03 2.33 1.27
CA LYS A 175 15.68 2.88 0.07
C LYS A 175 14.87 2.64 -1.20
N LEU A 176 14.30 1.44 -1.36
CA LEU A 176 13.44 1.13 -2.49
C LEU A 176 12.18 2.00 -2.48
N CYS A 177 11.59 2.24 -1.31
CA CYS A 177 10.44 3.13 -1.15
C CYS A 177 10.80 4.58 -1.52
N ILE A 178 11.92 5.10 -1.00
CA ILE A 178 12.41 6.45 -1.32
C ILE A 178 12.64 6.59 -2.83
N LEU A 179 13.30 5.62 -3.45
CA LEU A 179 13.56 5.60 -4.89
C LEU A 179 12.24 5.56 -5.68
N GLY A 180 11.29 4.72 -5.28
CA GLY A 180 9.98 4.61 -5.91
C GLY A 180 9.18 5.92 -5.84
N LEU A 181 9.16 6.57 -4.68
CA LEU A 181 8.50 7.87 -4.48
C LEU A 181 9.13 8.95 -5.37
N LEU A 182 10.46 9.02 -5.43
CA LEU A 182 11.17 9.97 -6.29
C LEU A 182 10.89 9.69 -7.78
N LEU A 183 10.97 8.44 -8.22
CA LEU A 183 10.73 8.07 -9.62
C LEU A 183 9.31 8.43 -10.05
N ILE A 184 8.29 8.08 -9.25
CA ILE A 184 6.90 8.41 -9.54
C ILE A 184 6.68 9.93 -9.57
N SER A 185 7.28 10.66 -8.63
CA SER A 185 7.13 12.12 -8.54
C SER A 185 7.78 12.83 -9.74
N TYR A 186 9.01 12.46 -10.11
CA TYR A 186 9.72 13.03 -11.25
C TYR A 186 9.10 12.65 -12.60
N PHE A 187 8.62 11.41 -12.72
CA PHE A 187 7.91 10.96 -13.92
C PHE A 187 6.60 11.75 -14.11
N SER A 188 5.83 11.92 -13.03
CA SER A 188 4.60 12.71 -13.06
C SER A 188 4.89 14.18 -13.38
N PHE A 189 5.93 14.76 -12.77
CA PHE A 189 6.39 16.12 -13.06
C PHE A 189 6.77 16.29 -14.54
N ALA A 190 7.51 15.33 -15.12
CA ALA A 190 7.93 15.39 -16.52
C ALA A 190 6.71 15.37 -17.46
N ILE A 191 5.70 14.54 -17.16
CA ILE A 191 4.45 14.51 -17.93
C ILE A 191 3.70 15.84 -17.79
N GLU A 192 3.61 16.42 -16.58
CA GLU A 192 2.98 17.74 -16.38
C GLU A 192 3.70 18.84 -17.16
N ALA A 193 5.03 18.86 -17.11
CA ALA A 193 5.85 19.84 -17.83
C ALA A 193 5.74 19.70 -19.35
N LEU A 194 5.70 18.46 -19.87
CA LEU A 194 5.53 18.20 -21.30
C LEU A 194 4.13 18.57 -21.78
N ALA A 195 3.10 18.24 -21.01
CA ALA A 195 1.71 18.50 -21.38
C ALA A 195 1.35 20.00 -21.31
N LEU A 196 1.91 20.73 -20.34
CA LEU A 196 1.70 22.17 -20.21
C LEU A 196 2.69 22.98 -21.05
N GLY A 197 3.80 22.38 -21.49
CA GLY A 197 4.79 23.00 -22.37
C GLY A 197 5.71 24.02 -21.69
N TYR A 198 5.68 24.10 -20.35
CA TYR A 198 6.53 25.00 -19.57
C TYR A 198 6.85 24.42 -18.19
N ILE A 199 7.91 24.93 -17.57
CA ILE A 199 8.27 24.65 -16.17
C ILE A 199 8.00 25.91 -15.34
N PRO A 200 7.24 25.85 -14.23
CA PRO A 200 6.81 27.03 -13.48
C PRO A 200 7.93 27.97 -13.04
N LEU A 201 9.10 27.42 -12.70
CA LEU A 201 10.26 28.22 -12.30
C LEU A 201 10.81 29.12 -13.42
N PHE A 202 10.71 28.70 -14.68
CA PHE A 202 11.29 29.41 -15.82
C PHE A 202 10.28 30.29 -16.57
N THR A 203 9.07 30.44 -16.03
CA THR A 203 8.03 31.31 -16.62
C THR A 203 7.91 32.63 -15.86
N GLU A 204 8.43 33.72 -16.43
CA GLU A 204 8.45 35.05 -15.79
C GLU A 204 7.16 35.87 -16.02
N HIS A 205 6.36 35.55 -17.03
CA HIS A 205 5.29 36.43 -17.51
C HIS A 205 3.87 36.08 -17.04
N THR A 206 3.70 35.15 -16.10
CA THR A 206 2.37 34.85 -15.52
C THR A 206 2.42 34.79 -14.00
N PRO A 207 1.83 35.76 -13.27
CA PRO A 207 1.90 35.83 -11.79
C PRO A 207 1.21 34.64 -11.08
N HIS A 208 0.54 33.77 -11.83
CA HIS A 208 -0.15 32.56 -11.35
C HIS A 208 0.28 31.28 -12.11
N ALA A 209 1.50 31.18 -12.64
CA ALA A 209 1.95 30.01 -13.42
C ALA A 209 1.79 28.66 -12.66
N TYR A 210 2.09 28.66 -11.36
CA TYR A 210 1.87 27.51 -10.46
C TYR A 210 0.38 27.20 -10.27
N SER A 211 -0.43 28.25 -10.22
CA SER A 211 -1.89 28.30 -10.43
C SER A 211 -2.45 27.23 -11.34
N TYR A 212 -1.84 27.16 -12.51
CA TYR A 212 -2.30 26.38 -13.65
C TYR A 212 -1.41 25.15 -13.89
N PHE A 213 -0.32 25.01 -13.12
CA PHE A 213 0.57 23.86 -13.16
C PHE A 213 0.05 22.71 -12.31
N HIS A 214 -1.11 22.21 -12.71
CA HIS A 214 -1.64 20.97 -12.19
C HIS A 214 -2.56 20.35 -13.24
N LEU A 215 -2.16 19.19 -13.76
CA LEU A 215 -3.14 18.36 -14.45
C LEU A 215 -4.00 17.67 -13.39
N LYS A 216 -5.33 17.75 -13.52
CA LYS A 216 -6.28 17.14 -12.57
C LYS A 216 -5.89 15.68 -12.32
N GLY A 217 -5.55 15.35 -11.07
CA GLY A 217 -5.17 14.00 -10.65
C GLY A 217 -3.66 13.72 -10.68
N LEU A 218 -2.96 14.08 -11.76
CA LEU A 218 -1.52 13.77 -11.91
C LEU A 218 -0.65 14.52 -10.88
N HIS A 219 -1.02 15.77 -10.57
CA HIS A 219 -0.27 16.60 -9.63
C HIS A 219 -0.14 15.94 -8.25
N TYR A 220 -1.13 15.17 -7.79
CA TYR A 220 -1.04 14.48 -6.50
C TYR A 220 0.15 13.50 -6.46
N PHE A 221 0.39 12.77 -7.56
CA PHE A 221 1.55 11.90 -7.70
C PHE A 221 2.85 12.69 -7.75
N THR A 222 2.84 13.83 -8.43
CA THR A 222 3.97 14.77 -8.43
C THR A 222 4.32 15.20 -7.01
N THR A 223 3.35 15.47 -6.14
CA THR A 223 3.60 15.96 -4.76
C THR A 223 4.05 14.90 -3.75
N LEU A 224 4.12 13.62 -4.13
CA LEU A 224 4.53 12.54 -3.22
C LEU A 224 5.98 12.67 -2.73
N PHE A 225 6.83 13.43 -3.43
CA PHE A 225 8.21 13.71 -3.00
C PHE A 225 8.27 14.32 -1.59
N VAL A 226 7.21 14.99 -1.12
CA VAL A 226 7.18 15.61 0.22
C VAL A 226 7.34 14.58 1.35
N LEU A 227 7.01 13.31 1.09
CA LEU A 227 7.23 12.19 2.01
C LEU A 227 8.68 11.72 2.04
N VAL A 228 9.49 12.02 1.02
CA VAL A 228 10.88 11.53 0.93
C VAL A 228 11.74 12.08 2.07
N PRO A 229 11.75 13.39 2.39
CA PRO A 229 12.48 13.91 3.54
C PRO A 229 12.04 13.28 4.86
N MET A 230 10.74 12.97 5.03
CA MET A 230 10.24 12.29 6.24
C MET A 230 10.89 10.91 6.46
N LEU A 231 11.19 10.17 5.39
CA LEU A 231 11.74 8.81 5.45
C LEU A 231 13.25 8.76 5.69
N LEU A 232 13.97 9.87 5.44
CA LEU A 232 15.43 9.89 5.54
C LEU A 232 15.98 9.73 6.97
N PRO A 233 15.40 10.36 8.02
CA PRO A 233 15.79 10.07 9.39
C PRO A 233 15.64 8.58 9.75
N PHE A 234 14.57 7.91 9.29
CA PHE A 234 14.34 6.48 9.53
C PHE A 234 15.43 5.63 8.89
N LEU A 235 15.88 6.04 7.70
CA LEU A 235 16.98 5.36 7.02
C LEU A 235 18.30 5.55 7.75
N TYR A 236 18.53 6.74 8.32
CA TYR A 236 19.72 7.02 9.12
C TYR A 236 19.77 6.17 10.39
N GLN A 237 18.66 6.02 11.11
CA GLN A 237 18.62 5.19 12.31
C GLN A 237 18.91 3.70 12.01
N LYS A 238 18.47 3.21 10.84
CA LYS A 238 18.66 1.81 10.44
C LYS A 238 20.05 1.52 9.87
N GLU A 239 20.68 2.49 9.19
CA GLU A 239 22.00 2.30 8.59
C GLU A 239 23.15 2.89 9.42
N GLY A 240 22.86 3.71 10.44
CA GLY A 240 23.85 4.33 11.33
C GLY A 240 24.77 5.35 10.67
N SER A 241 24.60 5.64 9.37
CA SER A 241 25.48 6.50 8.59
C SER A 241 24.71 7.28 7.53
N LEU A 242 25.07 8.56 7.36
CA LEU A 242 24.60 9.37 6.24
C LEU A 242 25.38 8.99 4.98
N LYS A 243 24.78 8.14 4.16
CA LYS A 243 25.33 7.80 2.84
C LYS A 243 24.98 8.85 1.80
N LEU A 244 25.76 8.90 0.72
CA LEU A 244 25.50 9.74 -0.46
C LEU A 244 24.06 9.61 -0.97
N PHE A 245 23.49 8.40 -0.90
CA PHE A 245 22.09 8.16 -1.26
C PHE A 245 21.09 9.06 -0.52
N SER A 246 21.28 9.26 0.79
CA SER A 246 20.38 10.08 1.61
C SER A 246 20.48 11.56 1.23
N GLY A 247 21.71 12.05 0.99
CA GLY A 247 21.94 13.43 0.55
C GLY A 247 21.38 13.71 -0.84
N ILE A 248 21.63 12.81 -1.81
CA ILE A 248 21.08 12.92 -3.17
C ILE A 248 19.55 12.87 -3.13
N SER A 249 18.96 11.96 -2.38
CA SER A 249 17.50 11.83 -2.27
C SER A 249 16.86 13.08 -1.64
N LEU A 250 17.51 13.68 -0.64
CA LEU A 250 17.06 14.94 -0.03
C LEU A 250 17.11 16.09 -1.03
N PHE A 251 18.24 16.24 -1.73
CA PHE A 251 18.42 17.28 -2.74
C PHE A 251 17.37 17.17 -3.84
N LEU A 252 17.16 15.95 -4.35
CA LEU A 252 16.20 15.67 -5.42
C LEU A 252 14.75 15.93 -4.94
N ALA A 253 14.43 15.60 -3.69
CA ALA A 253 13.13 15.93 -3.11
C ALA A 253 12.91 17.44 -2.92
N LEU A 254 13.94 18.21 -2.57
CA LEU A 254 13.85 19.67 -2.39
C LEU A 254 13.91 20.44 -3.72
N LEU A 255 14.41 19.82 -4.79
CA LEU A 255 14.44 20.43 -6.12
C LEU A 255 13.05 20.54 -6.75
N LEU A 256 12.19 19.51 -6.60
CA LEU A 256 10.81 19.53 -7.13
C LEU A 256 9.96 20.71 -6.65
N PRO A 257 9.84 21.02 -5.34
CA PRO A 257 9.03 22.14 -4.88
C PRO A 257 9.60 23.49 -5.34
N ILE A 258 10.92 23.59 -5.59
CA ILE A 258 11.55 24.78 -6.18
C ILE A 258 11.15 24.91 -7.66
N LEU A 259 11.23 23.82 -8.43
CA LEU A 259 10.81 23.79 -9.84
C LEU A 259 9.32 24.11 -10.01
N LEU A 260 8.51 23.68 -9.05
CA LEU A 260 7.07 23.97 -8.97
C LEU A 260 6.79 25.39 -8.44
N VAL A 261 7.77 26.09 -7.85
CA VAL A 261 7.55 27.38 -7.16
C VAL A 261 6.52 27.24 -6.02
N SER A 262 6.51 26.08 -5.35
CA SER A 262 5.56 25.75 -4.29
C SER A 262 6.16 25.95 -2.90
N ARG A 263 5.91 27.14 -2.33
CA ARG A 263 6.34 27.48 -0.96
C ARG A 263 5.73 26.54 0.08
N PHE A 264 4.48 26.15 -0.11
CA PHE A 264 3.78 25.24 0.81
C PHE A 264 4.42 23.86 0.83
N GLN A 265 4.67 23.25 -0.34
CA GLN A 265 5.27 21.91 -0.42
C GLN A 265 6.71 21.89 0.11
N LEU A 266 7.47 22.97 -0.14
CA LEU A 266 8.80 23.15 0.42
C LEU A 266 8.74 23.18 1.96
N LEU A 267 7.92 24.07 2.54
CA LEU A 267 7.78 24.21 4.00
C LEU A 267 7.26 22.92 4.63
N PHE A 268 6.30 22.25 4.00
CA PHE A 268 5.73 21.01 4.50
C PHE A 268 6.76 19.87 4.49
N SER A 269 7.59 19.77 3.45
CA SER A 269 8.67 18.78 3.39
C SER A 269 9.74 18.98 4.45
N LEU A 270 10.12 20.23 4.73
CA LEU A 270 11.05 20.58 5.80
C LEU A 270 10.44 20.29 7.18
N PHE A 271 9.17 20.64 7.37
CA PHE A 271 8.45 20.35 8.60
C PHE A 271 8.42 18.84 8.88
N LEU A 272 8.07 18.00 7.89
CA LEU A 272 8.05 16.56 8.05
C LEU A 272 9.44 15.96 8.30
N PHE A 273 10.48 16.50 7.67
CA PHE A 273 11.87 16.11 7.94
C PHE A 273 12.25 16.38 9.40
N VAL A 274 12.01 17.61 9.89
CA VAL A 274 12.31 18.00 11.27
C VAL A 274 11.49 17.19 12.26
N PHE A 275 10.18 17.04 12.02
CA PHE A 275 9.29 16.24 12.86
C PHE A 275 9.76 14.79 12.96
N SER A 276 10.13 14.17 11.83
CA SER A 276 10.64 12.79 11.80
C SER A 276 12.00 12.66 12.52
N ALA A 277 12.90 13.63 12.34
CA ALA A 277 14.19 13.66 13.03
C ALA A 277 14.01 13.80 14.56
N LEU A 278 13.13 14.69 15.01
CA LEU A 278 12.81 14.86 16.43
C LEU A 278 12.17 13.60 17.02
N TYR A 279 11.21 13.00 16.32
CA TYR A 279 10.52 11.78 16.75
C TYR A 279 11.51 10.62 16.95
N GLN A 280 12.52 10.52 16.10
CA GLN A 280 13.54 9.47 16.21
C GLN A 280 14.63 9.74 17.24
N GLY A 281 14.57 10.88 17.92
CA GLY A 281 15.59 11.26 18.89
C GLY A 281 16.96 11.41 18.24
N LEU A 282 17.01 11.82 16.96
CA LEU A 282 18.25 12.22 16.30
C LEU A 282 18.80 13.42 17.06
N ARG A 283 19.66 13.14 18.03
CA ARG A 283 20.39 14.15 18.79
C ARG A 283 21.33 14.80 17.80
N ILE A 284 20.86 15.89 17.17
CA ILE A 284 21.70 16.79 16.40
C ILE A 284 22.75 17.26 17.41
N ARG A 285 23.94 16.70 17.30
CA ARG A 285 25.08 17.02 18.15
C ARG A 285 26.07 17.81 17.31
#